data_AF-A0A1Y3XJG8-F1
#
_entry.id   AF-A0A1Y3XJG8-F1
#
_cell.length_a   1.000
_cell.length_b   1.000
_cell.length_c   1.000
_cell.angle_alpha   90.00
_cell.angle_beta   90.00
_cell.angle_gamma   90.00
#
_symmetry.space_group_name_H-M   'P 1'
#
loop_
_entity.id
_entity.type
_entity.pdbx_description
1 polymer ?
#
loop_
_entity_poly.entity_id
_entity_poly.type
_entity_poly.pdbx_seq_one_letter_code
_entity_poly.pdbx_strand_id
1 'polypeptide(L)'
;MSRLRAAAVILAALFLLTLIGQRLVSGSLDSLEAGLTQVEKLCADGSYQAAKAQIGSITQAYQKQQAVLALFIRRDKLSELENALCGLSAYAHPDYLQDLLCETGKLKAQLNGIRRLFFGLL
;
A
#
# COMPACT_ATOMS: atom_id res chain seq x y z
N MET A 1 24.71 -1.67 -37.22
CA MET A 1 24.97 -1.97 -35.78
C MET A 1 24.43 -0.91 -34.80
N SER A 2 24.18 0.35 -35.21
CA SER A 2 23.63 1.40 -34.33
C SER A 2 22.21 1.11 -33.81
N ARG A 3 21.35 0.54 -34.66
CA ARG A 3 19.96 0.18 -34.30
C ARG A 3 19.89 -0.94 -33.25
N LEU A 4 20.82 -1.88 -33.29
CA LEU A 4 20.90 -2.97 -32.31
C LEU A 4 21.32 -2.46 -30.92
N ARG A 5 22.28 -1.51 -30.89
CA ARG A 5 22.70 -0.82 -29.67
C ARG A 5 21.57 0.06 -29.10
N ALA A 6 20.87 0.79 -29.95
CA ALA A 6 19.72 1.60 -29.53
C ALA A 6 18.60 0.72 -28.94
N ALA A 7 18.27 -0.39 -29.59
CA ALA A 7 17.30 -1.36 -29.07
C ALA A 7 17.74 -1.95 -27.73
N ALA A 8 19.02 -2.32 -27.57
CA ALA A 8 19.55 -2.83 -26.31
C ALA A 8 19.49 -1.79 -25.18
N VAL A 9 19.76 -0.51 -25.48
CA VAL A 9 19.65 0.58 -24.50
C VAL A 9 18.20 0.81 -24.07
N ILE A 10 17.24 0.77 -25.01
CA ILE A 10 15.81 0.90 -24.71
C ILE A 10 15.35 -0.28 -23.83
N LEU A 11 15.77 -1.50 -24.17
CA LEU A 11 15.46 -2.70 -23.38
C LEU A 11 16.03 -2.62 -21.96
N ALA A 12 17.29 -2.19 -21.82
CA ALA A 12 17.92 -1.98 -20.51
C ALA A 12 17.20 -0.90 -19.69
N ALA A 13 16.80 0.21 -20.32
CA ALA A 13 16.05 1.27 -19.66
C ALA A 13 14.66 0.80 -19.19
N LEU A 14 13.94 0.04 -20.02
CA LEU A 14 12.66 -0.56 -19.65
C LEU A 14 12.83 -1.53 -18.48
N PHE A 15 13.85 -2.40 -18.52
CA PHE A 15 14.13 -3.36 -17.45
C PHE A 15 14.43 -2.66 -16.12
N LEU A 16 15.24 -1.59 -16.15
CA LEU A 16 15.50 -0.76 -14.97
C LEU A 16 14.22 -0.08 -14.44
N LEU A 17 13.38 0.46 -15.32
CA LEU A 17 12.10 1.05 -14.94
C LEU A 17 11.18 0.03 -14.27
N THR A 18 11.12 -1.20 -14.77
CA THR A 18 10.34 -2.29 -14.16
C THR A 18 10.86 -2.64 -12.77
N LEU A 19 12.18 -2.79 -12.60
CA LEU A 19 12.80 -3.10 -11.30
C LEU A 19 12.56 -2.00 -10.26
N ILE A 20 12.67 -0.72 -10.68
CA ILE A 20 12.40 0.42 -9.82
C ILE A 20 10.92 0.43 -9.40
N GLY A 21 10.02 0.23 -10.36
CA GLY A 21 8.58 0.12 -10.10
C GLY A 21 8.25 -0.99 -9.09
N GLN A 22 8.86 -2.17 -9.25
CA GLN A 22 8.71 -3.28 -8.32
C GLN A 22 9.15 -2.91 -6.90
N ARG A 23 10.35 -2.34 -6.73
CA ARG A 23 10.83 -1.97 -5.40
C ARG A 23 9.96 -0.92 -4.73
N LEU A 24 9.50 0.08 -5.49
CA LEU A 24 8.62 1.12 -4.98
C LEU A 24 7.27 0.52 -4.55
N VAL A 25 6.64 -0.27 -5.40
CA VAL A 25 5.35 -0.92 -5.11
C VAL A 25 5.48 -1.84 -3.90
N SER A 26 6.47 -2.74 -3.86
CA SER A 26 6.69 -3.61 -2.70
C SER A 26 6.90 -2.81 -1.43
N GLY A 27 7.81 -1.82 -1.45
CA GLY A 27 8.11 -1.02 -0.27
C GLY A 27 6.89 -0.27 0.27
N SER A 28 6.04 0.28 -0.60
CA SER A 28 4.79 0.93 -0.21
C SER A 28 3.79 -0.06 0.39
N LEU A 29 3.59 -1.23 -0.24
CA LEU A 29 2.66 -2.25 0.25
C LEU A 29 3.12 -2.83 1.60
N ASP A 30 4.42 -3.11 1.75
CA ASP A 30 5.01 -3.62 2.99
C ASP A 30 4.89 -2.58 4.13
N SER A 31 5.12 -1.29 3.82
CA SER A 31 4.94 -0.21 4.80
C SER A 31 3.50 -0.09 5.28
N LEU A 32 2.53 -0.23 4.36
CA LEU A 32 1.10 -0.23 4.69
C LEU A 32 0.72 -1.44 5.55
N GLU A 33 1.20 -2.63 5.19
CA GLU A 33 0.93 -3.88 5.93
C GLU A 33 1.51 -3.83 7.36
N ALA A 34 2.74 -3.31 7.50
CA ALA A 34 3.37 -3.06 8.79
C ALA A 34 2.59 -2.01 9.61
N GLY A 35 2.16 -0.94 8.96
CA GLY A 35 1.34 0.11 9.56
C GLY A 35 0.02 -0.40 10.11
N LEU A 36 -0.71 -1.20 9.34
CA LEU A 36 -1.97 -1.83 9.78
C LEU A 36 -1.73 -2.79 10.96
N THR A 37 -0.67 -3.60 10.91
CA THR A 37 -0.31 -4.51 12.02
C THR A 37 0.03 -3.74 13.29
N GLN A 38 0.66 -2.56 13.18
CA GLN A 38 0.91 -1.70 14.32
C GLN A 38 -0.38 -1.09 14.89
N VAL A 39 -1.35 -0.72 14.04
CA VAL A 39 -2.67 -0.24 14.48
C VAL A 39 -3.41 -1.32 15.25
N GLU A 40 -3.44 -2.56 14.74
CA GLU A 40 -4.05 -3.70 15.43
C GLU A 40 -3.45 -3.90 16.83
N LYS A 41 -2.11 -3.83 16.93
CA LYS A 41 -1.39 -3.96 18.20
C LYS A 41 -1.73 -2.81 19.17
N LEU A 42 -1.72 -1.57 18.70
CA LEU A 42 -2.05 -0.40 19.52
C LEU A 42 -3.49 -0.45 20.03
N CYS A 43 -4.43 -0.93 19.22
CA CYS A 43 -5.81 -1.14 19.65
C CYS A 43 -5.93 -2.30 20.65
N ALA A 44 -5.20 -3.40 20.46
CA ALA A 44 -5.15 -4.51 21.42
C ALA A 44 -4.57 -4.09 22.78
N ASP A 45 -3.58 -3.20 22.77
CA ASP A 45 -2.95 -2.60 23.97
C ASP A 45 -3.82 -1.48 24.60
N GLY A 46 -5.03 -1.24 24.09
CA GLY A 46 -5.94 -0.19 24.58
C GLY A 46 -5.52 1.25 24.23
N SER A 47 -4.48 1.41 23.42
CA SER A 47 -3.89 2.70 23.04
C SER A 47 -4.58 3.30 21.79
N TYR A 48 -5.89 3.52 21.87
CA TYR A 48 -6.72 3.96 20.72
C TYR A 48 -6.32 5.32 20.15
N GLN A 49 -5.85 6.25 20.98
CA GLN A 49 -5.39 7.56 20.51
C GLN A 49 -4.10 7.44 19.67
N ALA A 50 -3.19 6.57 20.10
CA ALA A 50 -1.98 6.25 19.33
C ALA A 50 -2.33 5.50 18.03
N ALA A 51 -3.32 4.61 18.07
CA ALA A 51 -3.82 3.92 16.88
C ALA A 51 -4.38 4.91 15.85
N LYS A 52 -5.20 5.89 16.27
CA LYS A 52 -5.69 6.96 15.37
C LYS A 52 -4.56 7.79 14.77
N ALA A 53 -3.57 8.16 15.57
CA ALA A 53 -2.39 8.88 15.08
C ALA A 53 -1.61 8.05 14.05
N GLN A 54 -1.47 6.76 14.29
CA GLN A 54 -0.82 5.83 13.36
C GLN A 54 -1.61 5.69 12.05
N ILE A 55 -2.94 5.55 12.11
CA ILE A 55 -3.82 5.53 10.93
C ILE A 55 -3.64 6.82 10.11
N GLY A 56 -3.60 7.98 10.76
CA GLY A 56 -3.36 9.26 10.08
C GLY A 56 -1.99 9.30 9.39
N SER A 57 -0.94 8.84 10.07
CA SER A 57 0.43 8.80 9.55
C SER A 57 0.53 7.90 8.30
N ILE A 58 -0.01 6.68 8.35
CA ILE A 58 0.03 5.75 7.22
C ILE A 58 -0.81 6.26 6.04
N THR A 59 -1.95 6.89 6.30
CA THR A 59 -2.82 7.48 5.27
C THR A 59 -2.10 8.62 4.56
N GLN A 60 -1.44 9.51 5.32
CA GLN A 60 -0.69 10.62 4.75
C GLN A 60 0.54 10.15 3.96
N ALA A 61 1.26 9.14 4.46
CA ALA A 61 2.39 8.54 3.74
C ALA A 61 1.92 7.91 2.42
N TYR A 62 0.78 7.23 2.45
CA TYR A 62 0.16 6.63 1.27
C TYR A 62 -0.24 7.68 0.23
N GLN A 63 -0.92 8.76 0.63
CA GLN A 63 -1.31 9.85 -0.27
C GLN A 63 -0.11 10.47 -1.00
N LYS A 64 1.02 10.66 -0.31
CA LYS A 64 2.26 11.16 -0.93
C LYS A 64 2.81 10.22 -2.00
N GLN A 65 2.65 8.91 -1.80
CA GLN A 65 3.15 7.89 -2.72
C GLN A 65 2.13 7.53 -3.81
N GLN A 66 0.86 7.87 -3.64
CA GLN A 66 -0.24 7.50 -4.54
C GLN A 66 0.00 7.94 -5.99
N ALA A 67 0.54 9.15 -6.20
CA ALA A 67 0.84 9.64 -7.55
C ALA A 67 1.90 8.80 -8.27
N VAL A 68 2.91 8.31 -7.54
CA VAL A 68 3.95 7.43 -8.07
C VAL A 68 3.40 6.02 -8.28
N LEU A 69 2.62 5.52 -7.32
CA LEU A 69 1.97 4.21 -7.42
C LEU A 69 0.97 4.15 -8.58
N ALA A 70 0.32 5.27 -8.93
CA ALA A 70 -0.63 5.36 -10.06
C ALA A 70 0.04 5.15 -11.43
N LEU A 71 1.37 5.21 -11.52
CA LEU A 71 2.12 4.85 -12.73
C LEU A 71 2.16 3.33 -12.97
N PHE A 72 1.95 2.55 -11.90
CA PHE A 72 2.18 1.10 -11.88
C PHE A 72 0.90 0.32 -11.55
N ILE A 73 0.05 0.88 -10.70
CA ILE A 73 -1.20 0.29 -10.20
C ILE A 73 -2.35 1.14 -10.72
N ARG A 74 -3.48 0.50 -11.04
CA ARG A 74 -4.66 1.23 -11.48
C ARG A 74 -5.17 2.17 -10.39
N ARG A 75 -5.53 3.39 -10.80
CA ARG A 75 -5.94 4.46 -9.89
C ARG A 75 -7.21 4.14 -9.10
N ASP A 76 -8.15 3.37 -9.67
CA ASP A 76 -9.35 2.90 -8.96
C ASP A 76 -8.99 2.09 -7.71
N LYS A 77 -8.02 1.18 -7.81
CA LYS A 77 -7.55 0.37 -6.68
C LYS A 77 -6.84 1.19 -5.62
N LEU A 78 -6.13 2.23 -6.04
CA LEU A 78 -5.48 3.13 -5.10
C LEU A 78 -6.50 4.01 -4.36
N SER A 79 -7.53 4.49 -5.04
CA SER A 79 -8.62 5.25 -4.43
C SER A 79 -9.51 4.41 -3.51
N GLU A 80 -9.77 3.15 -3.86
CA GLU A 80 -10.45 2.18 -2.97
C GLU A 80 -9.66 2.00 -1.66
N LEU A 81 -8.34 1.84 -1.75
CA LEU A 81 -7.48 1.64 -0.59
C LEU A 81 -7.40 2.89 0.30
N GLU A 82 -7.32 4.08 -0.31
CA GLU A 82 -7.34 5.36 0.40
C GLU A 82 -8.63 5.53 1.21
N ASN A 83 -9.78 5.28 0.57
CA ASN A 83 -11.07 5.38 1.24
C ASN A 83 -11.19 4.41 2.41
N ALA A 84 -10.70 3.18 2.24
CA ALA A 84 -10.69 2.18 3.31
C ALA A 84 -9.79 2.61 4.48
N LEU A 85 -8.60 3.18 4.21
CA LEU A 85 -7.69 3.70 5.24
C LEU A 85 -8.30 4.88 6.01
N CYS A 86 -8.94 5.83 5.30
CA CYS A 86 -9.64 6.95 5.93
C CYS A 86 -10.79 6.46 6.84
N GLY A 87 -11.55 5.48 6.38
CA GLY A 87 -12.65 4.87 7.14
C GLY A 87 -12.19 4.10 8.39
N LEU A 88 -10.96 3.58 8.38
CA LEU A 88 -10.41 2.78 9.49
C LEU A 88 -10.36 3.56 10.82
N SER A 89 -10.18 4.88 10.75
CA SER A 89 -10.13 5.75 11.92
C SER A 89 -11.42 5.77 12.74
N ALA A 90 -12.56 5.46 12.12
CA ALA A 90 -13.86 5.38 12.78
C ALA A 90 -13.95 4.19 13.74
N TYR A 91 -13.24 3.09 13.45
CA TYR A 91 -13.24 1.86 14.24
C TYR A 91 -12.17 1.85 15.34
N ALA A 92 -11.30 2.87 15.42
CA ALA A 92 -10.29 3.00 16.46
C ALA A 92 -10.92 3.46 17.80
N HIS A 93 -11.76 2.61 18.39
CA HIS A 93 -12.48 2.83 19.64
C HIS A 93 -12.55 1.53 20.45
N PRO A 94 -12.62 1.57 21.78
CA PRO A 94 -12.74 0.39 22.63
C PRO A 94 -13.89 -0.55 22.28
N ASP A 95 -15.05 0.00 21.91
CA ASP A 95 -16.23 -0.81 21.60
C ASP A 95 -16.18 -1.48 20.22
N TYR A 96 -15.26 -1.06 19.34
CA TYR A 96 -15.21 -1.48 17.93
C TYR A 96 -13.91 -2.22 17.58
N LEU A 97 -13.22 -2.79 18.58
CA LEU A 97 -11.96 -3.51 18.36
C LEU A 97 -12.10 -4.65 17.35
N GLN A 98 -13.17 -5.45 17.43
CA GLN A 98 -13.40 -6.56 16.50
C GLN A 98 -13.67 -6.08 15.07
N ASP A 99 -14.41 -4.98 14.91
CA ASP A 99 -14.68 -4.37 13.61
C ASP A 99 -13.39 -3.82 13.00
N LEU A 100 -12.53 -3.19 13.82
CA LEU A 100 -11.23 -2.72 13.39
C LEU A 100 -10.36 -3.87 12.87
N LEU A 101 -10.27 -4.98 13.60
CA LEU A 101 -9.50 -6.16 13.15
C LEU A 101 -10.06 -6.76 11.86
N CYS A 102 -11.39 -6.74 11.69
CA CYS A 102 -12.03 -7.19 10.47
C CYS A 102 -11.67 -6.28 9.28
N GLU A 103 -11.78 -4.96 9.46
CA GLU A 103 -11.46 -3.98 8.43
C GLU A 103 -9.96 -3.98 8.09
N THR A 104 -9.05 -4.00 9.07
CA THR A 104 -7.61 -4.14 8.80
C THR A 104 -7.31 -5.43 8.03
N GLY A 105 -7.98 -6.53 8.37
CA GLY A 105 -7.90 -7.80 7.64
C GLY A 105 -8.34 -7.68 6.18
N LYS A 106 -9.46 -6.99 5.91
CA LYS A 106 -9.92 -6.70 4.54
C LYS A 106 -8.90 -5.84 3.78
N LEU A 107 -8.35 -4.80 4.41
CA LEU A 107 -7.31 -3.97 3.80
C LEU A 107 -6.06 -4.79 3.46
N LYS A 108 -5.58 -5.65 4.38
CA LYS A 108 -4.45 -6.55 4.12
C LYS A 108 -4.72 -7.52 2.97
N ALA A 109 -5.95 -8.05 2.86
CA ALA A 109 -6.36 -8.88 1.74
C ALA A 109 -6.36 -8.10 0.41
N GLN A 110 -6.84 -6.85 0.40
CA GLN A 110 -6.77 -5.98 -0.78
C GLN A 110 -5.33 -5.67 -1.19
N LEU A 111 -4.44 -5.35 -0.23
CA LEU A 111 -3.01 -5.17 -0.47
C LEU A 111 -2.39 -6.40 -1.11
N ASN A 112 -2.71 -7.59 -0.62
CA ASN A 112 -2.25 -8.85 -1.20
C ASN A 112 -2.83 -9.08 -2.60
N GLY A 113 -4.09 -8.68 -2.85
CA GLY A 113 -4.69 -8.69 -4.18
C GLY A 113 -3.94 -7.80 -5.17
N ILE A 114 -3.60 -6.57 -4.77
CA ILE A 114 -2.78 -5.64 -5.56
C ILE A 114 -1.38 -6.22 -5.78
N ARG A 115 -0.75 -6.80 -4.75
CA ARG A 115 0.55 -7.47 -4.85
C ARG A 115 0.49 -8.59 -5.89
N ARG A 116 -0.52 -9.45 -5.86
CA ARG A 116 -0.69 -10.53 -6.87
C ARG A 116 -0.96 -10.02 -8.26
N LEU A 117 -1.75 -8.96 -8.42
CA LEU A 117 -2.00 -8.38 -9.76
C LEU A 117 -0.73 -7.77 -10.35
N PHE A 118 0.11 -7.15 -9.52
CA PHE A 118 1.33 -6.50 -9.97
C PHE A 118 2.48 -7.51 -10.21
N PHE A 119 2.66 -8.47 -9.30
CA PHE A 119 3.75 -9.45 -9.36
C PHE A 119 3.38 -10.77 -10.04
N GLY A 120 2.09 -11.11 -10.15
CA GLY A 120 1.64 -12.34 -10.82
C GLY A 120 1.64 -12.26 -12.36
N LEU A 121 1.88 -11.07 -12.91
CA LEU A 121 2.08 -10.81 -14.34
C LEU A 121 3.57 -10.85 -14.75
N LEU A 122 4.48 -11.10 -13.80
CA LEU A 122 5.93 -11.09 -13.96
C LEU A 122 6.50 -12.49 -13.82
#